data_AF-A0A7U4TIL4-F1
#
_entry.id   AF-A0A7U4TIL4-F1
#
_cell.length_a   1.000
_cell.length_b   1.000
_cell.length_c   1.000
_cell.angle_alpha   90.00
_cell.angle_beta   90.00
_cell.angle_gamma   90.00
#
_symmetry.space_group_name_H-M   'P 1'
#
loop_
_entity.id
_entity.type
_entity.pdbx_description
1 polymer ?
#
loop_
_entity_poly.entity_id
_entity_poly.type
_entity_poly.pdbx_seq_one_letter_code
_entity_poly.pdbx_strand_id
1 'polypeptide(L)'
;METMLFLEQDVDERSPTLNCIIEIARRKKCDLKCVFLVPVSLEIVDWIQVQEKQVKVAMAKAEEIGKKIHEKLAAEGIKFSWKVTPFTPTAFMESVREMMPADVVIVGKLALEPLAEKGIKHLEDLSISLSCPVLPARSLIKEKSSTGQILSRMLLFGAASAGIYFGFFPLLDKLNKIVYMKGGVLDALALMLTVPIVAYTYGSFTEGIPKLLGLEKSVKH
;
A
#
# COMPACT_ATOMS: atom_id res chain seq x y z
N MET A 1 -16.74 -2.77 25.00
CA MET A 1 -15.85 -3.56 24.15
C MET A 1 -15.43 -2.68 23.00
N GLU A 2 -14.13 -2.63 22.69
CA GLU A 2 -13.63 -1.85 21.56
C GLU A 2 -14.17 -2.46 20.26
N THR A 3 -14.60 -1.61 19.34
CA THR A 3 -15.20 -1.98 18.05
C THR A 3 -14.36 -1.41 16.91
N MET A 4 -13.98 -2.28 15.99
CA MET A 4 -13.21 -1.94 14.81
C MET A 4 -14.09 -2.04 13.56
N LEU A 5 -14.08 -1.01 12.72
CA LEU A 5 -14.75 -1.03 11.42
C LEU A 5 -13.71 -1.15 10.31
N PHE A 6 -13.81 -2.19 9.49
CA PHE A 6 -12.94 -2.41 8.34
C PHE A 6 -13.71 -2.16 7.03
N LEU A 7 -13.14 -1.34 6.16
CA LEU A 7 -13.70 -0.98 4.86
C LEU A 7 -12.79 -1.51 3.76
N GLU A 8 -13.31 -2.40 2.91
CA GLU A 8 -12.53 -2.96 1.81
C GLU A 8 -13.38 -3.13 0.56
N GLN A 9 -12.86 -2.60 -0.54
CA GLN A 9 -13.39 -2.80 -1.87
C GLN A 9 -12.76 -4.04 -2.49
N ASP A 10 -13.58 -4.82 -3.21
CA ASP A 10 -13.12 -5.99 -3.98
C ASP A 10 -12.44 -7.04 -3.07
N VAL A 11 -13.23 -7.52 -2.08
CA VAL A 11 -12.74 -8.45 -1.06
C VAL A 11 -12.31 -9.78 -1.67
N ASP A 12 -11.14 -10.26 -1.24
CA ASP A 12 -10.63 -11.59 -1.58
C ASP A 12 -10.18 -12.33 -0.33
N GLU A 13 -10.36 -13.65 -0.31
CA GLU A 13 -10.03 -14.49 0.85
C GLU A 13 -8.51 -14.48 1.15
N ARG A 14 -7.70 -14.23 0.11
CA ARG A 14 -6.24 -14.10 0.21
C ARG A 14 -5.78 -12.68 0.49
N SER A 15 -6.70 -11.75 0.75
CA SER A 15 -6.35 -10.35 1.01
C SER A 15 -5.43 -10.25 2.24
N PRO A 16 -4.19 -9.73 2.10
CA PRO A 16 -3.27 -9.60 3.23
C PRO A 16 -3.78 -8.58 4.26
N THR A 17 -4.53 -7.58 3.82
CA THR A 17 -5.18 -6.58 4.68
C THR A 17 -6.24 -7.24 5.56
N LEU A 18 -7.15 -8.01 4.96
CA LEU A 18 -8.21 -8.71 5.70
C LEU A 18 -7.65 -9.68 6.75
N ASN A 19 -6.64 -10.48 6.38
CA ASN A 19 -6.01 -11.42 7.30
C ASN A 19 -5.32 -10.71 8.48
N CYS A 20 -4.65 -9.59 8.21
CA CYS A 20 -4.01 -8.77 9.24
C CYS A 20 -5.06 -8.21 10.22
N ILE A 21 -6.20 -7.72 9.73
CA ILE A 21 -7.27 -7.18 10.58
C ILE A 21 -7.91 -8.26 11.44
N ILE A 22 -8.18 -9.44 10.88
CA ILE A 22 -8.68 -10.59 11.64
C ILE A 22 -7.70 -10.96 12.77
N GLU A 23 -6.39 -10.97 12.48
CA GLU A 23 -5.37 -11.25 13.50
C GLU A 23 -5.32 -10.19 14.61
N ILE A 24 -5.45 -8.90 14.25
CA ILE A 24 -5.53 -7.81 15.23
C ILE A 24 -6.76 -7.96 16.11
N ALA A 25 -7.92 -8.23 15.51
CA ALA A 25 -9.18 -8.44 16.23
C ALA A 25 -9.06 -9.60 17.23
N ARG A 26 -8.42 -10.70 16.83
CA ARG A 26 -8.12 -11.84 17.70
C ARG A 26 -7.23 -11.49 18.88
N ARG A 27 -6.11 -10.81 18.61
CA ARG A 27 -5.13 -10.44 19.65
C ARG A 27 -5.69 -9.45 20.66
N LYS A 28 -6.51 -8.51 20.19
CA LYS A 28 -7.11 -7.46 21.02
C LYS A 28 -8.47 -7.84 21.60
N LYS A 29 -9.07 -8.96 21.15
CA LYS A 29 -10.42 -9.39 21.51
C LYS A 29 -11.45 -8.27 21.32
N CYS A 30 -11.34 -7.56 20.20
CA CYS A 30 -12.24 -6.47 19.84
C CYS A 30 -13.32 -6.95 18.86
N ASP A 31 -14.49 -6.33 18.90
CA ASP A 31 -15.58 -6.62 17.97
C ASP A 31 -15.19 -6.11 16.58
N LEU A 32 -15.41 -6.93 15.55
CA LEU A 32 -15.05 -6.59 14.19
C LEU A 32 -16.31 -6.40 13.33
N LYS A 33 -16.41 -5.22 12.75
CA LYS A 33 -17.43 -4.84 11.78
C LYS A 33 -16.76 -4.68 10.41
N CYS A 34 -17.31 -5.26 9.35
CA CYS A 34 -16.75 -5.13 8.00
C CYS A 34 -17.79 -4.58 7.02
N VAL A 35 -17.36 -3.68 6.14
CA VAL A 35 -18.15 -3.29 4.95
C VAL A 35 -17.36 -3.69 3.71
N PHE A 36 -17.90 -4.63 2.97
CA PHE A 36 -17.34 -5.10 1.71
C PHE A 36 -18.01 -4.38 0.55
N LEU A 37 -17.20 -3.67 -0.24
CA LEU A 37 -17.67 -2.83 -1.32
C LEU A 37 -17.42 -3.53 -2.65
N VAL A 38 -18.49 -3.79 -3.40
CA VAL A 38 -18.39 -4.43 -4.71
C VAL A 38 -18.31 -3.36 -5.79
N PRO A 39 -17.22 -3.27 -6.58
CA PRO A 39 -17.08 -2.25 -7.61
C PRO A 39 -18.24 -2.33 -8.62
N VAL A 40 -18.77 -1.17 -8.99
CA VAL A 40 -19.77 -1.03 -10.07
C VAL A 40 -19.14 -0.16 -11.16
N SER A 41 -18.95 -0.71 -12.35
CA SER A 41 -18.54 0.08 -13.51
C SER A 41 -19.80 0.60 -14.20
N LEU A 42 -19.97 1.93 -14.25
CA LEU A 42 -21.17 2.56 -14.82
C LEU A 42 -21.00 2.96 -16.30
N GLU A 43 -19.90 2.56 -16.95
CA GLU A 43 -19.46 3.24 -18.17
C GLU A 43 -20.04 2.72 -19.49
N ILE A 44 -20.77 1.59 -19.55
CA ILE A 44 -21.20 1.02 -20.85
C ILE A 44 -22.63 0.45 -20.82
N VAL A 45 -23.55 1.14 -21.50
CA VAL A 45 -24.98 0.83 -21.61
C VAL A 45 -25.23 -0.53 -22.29
N ASP A 46 -24.35 -0.96 -23.20
CA ASP A 46 -24.50 -2.23 -23.93
C ASP A 46 -24.19 -3.49 -23.10
N TRP A 47 -23.68 -3.34 -21.87
CA TRP A 47 -23.20 -4.44 -21.03
C TRP A 47 -23.92 -4.56 -19.67
N ILE A 48 -25.01 -3.81 -19.46
CA ILE A 48 -25.72 -3.74 -18.17
C ILE A 48 -26.09 -5.14 -17.62
N GLN A 49 -26.62 -6.03 -18.46
CA GLN A 49 -26.99 -7.39 -18.02
C GLN A 49 -25.77 -8.23 -17.58
N VAL A 50 -24.64 -8.07 -18.28
CA VAL A 50 -23.39 -8.76 -17.92
C VAL A 50 -22.84 -8.19 -16.62
N GLN A 51 -22.89 -6.88 -16.45
CA GLN A 51 -22.46 -6.19 -15.23
C GLN A 51 -23.32 -6.55 -14.03
N GLU A 52 -24.65 -6.55 -14.16
CA GLU A 52 -25.55 -6.99 -13.09
C GLU A 52 -25.25 -8.42 -12.65
N LYS A 53 -24.98 -9.31 -13.61
CA LYS A 53 -24.60 -10.69 -13.32
C LYS A 53 -23.24 -10.75 -12.60
N GLN A 54 -22.26 -9.98 -13.04
CA GLN A 54 -20.94 -9.90 -12.39
C GLN A 54 -21.03 -9.33 -10.98
N VAL A 55 -21.79 -8.26 -10.77
CA VAL A 55 -22.02 -7.66 -9.44
C VAL A 55 -22.73 -8.66 -8.53
N LYS A 56 -23.77 -9.36 -9.00
CA LYS A 56 -24.45 -10.41 -8.22
C LYS A 56 -23.49 -11.55 -7.83
N VAL A 57 -22.65 -12.01 -8.75
CA VAL A 57 -21.63 -13.04 -8.47
C VAL A 57 -20.60 -12.54 -7.47
N ALA A 58 -20.10 -11.31 -7.62
CA ALA A 58 -19.13 -10.71 -6.71
C ALA A 58 -19.72 -10.47 -5.31
N MET A 59 -20.97 -10.02 -5.23
CA MET A 59 -21.70 -9.88 -3.97
C MET A 59 -21.88 -11.24 -3.27
N ALA A 60 -22.29 -12.28 -4.01
CA ALA A 60 -22.42 -13.63 -3.45
C ALA A 60 -21.07 -14.17 -2.94
N LYS A 61 -19.98 -13.93 -3.67
CA LYS A 61 -18.63 -14.30 -3.25
C LYS A 61 -18.21 -13.56 -1.96
N ALA A 62 -18.44 -12.26 -1.89
CA ALA A 62 -18.15 -11.45 -0.71
C ALA A 62 -18.97 -11.92 0.51
N GLU A 63 -20.22 -12.30 0.29
CA GLU A 63 -21.12 -12.82 1.33
C GLU A 63 -20.63 -14.18 1.87
N GLU A 64 -20.16 -15.07 0.99
CA GLU A 64 -19.57 -16.36 1.39
C GLU A 64 -18.29 -16.15 2.22
N ILE A 65 -17.43 -15.20 1.83
CA ILE A 65 -16.24 -14.84 2.58
C ILE A 65 -16.62 -14.32 3.98
N GLY A 66 -17.61 -13.43 4.06
CA GLY A 66 -18.13 -12.92 5.34
C GLY A 66 -18.62 -14.04 6.26
N LYS A 67 -19.39 -15.00 5.74
CA LYS A 67 -19.87 -16.17 6.49
C LYS A 67 -18.72 -17.03 7.02
N LYS A 68 -17.74 -17.36 6.18
CA LYS A 68 -16.56 -18.14 6.60
C LYS A 68 -15.77 -17.45 7.72
N ILE A 69 -15.65 -16.12 7.66
CA ILE A 69 -14.97 -15.34 8.70
C ILE A 69 -15.80 -15.33 9.99
N HIS A 70 -17.12 -15.19 9.86
CA HIS A 70 -18.03 -15.25 11.01
C HIS A 70 -17.91 -16.57 11.76
N GLU A 71 -17.94 -17.71 11.06
CA GLU A 71 -17.79 -19.02 11.67
C GLU A 71 -16.45 -19.16 12.41
N LYS A 72 -15.35 -18.70 11.79
CA LYS A 72 -14.00 -18.71 12.40
C LYS A 72 -13.94 -17.85 13.67
N LEU A 73 -14.51 -16.65 13.63
CA LEU A 73 -14.47 -15.71 14.76
C LEU A 73 -15.46 -16.08 15.87
N ALA A 74 -16.61 -16.64 15.51
CA ALA A 74 -17.60 -17.13 16.47
C ALA A 74 -17.06 -18.30 17.30
N ALA A 75 -16.29 -19.20 16.69
CA ALA A 75 -15.57 -20.27 17.41
C ALA A 75 -14.59 -19.73 18.46
N GLU A 76 -14.09 -18.50 18.28
CA GLU A 76 -13.14 -17.83 19.16
C GLU A 76 -13.83 -16.82 20.12
N GLY A 77 -15.16 -16.71 20.06
CA GLY A 77 -15.96 -15.83 20.92
C GLY A 77 -15.89 -14.33 20.56
N ILE A 78 -15.46 -14.00 19.33
CA ILE A 78 -15.37 -12.62 18.84
C ILE A 78 -16.62 -12.27 18.04
N LYS A 79 -17.26 -11.13 18.35
CA LYS A 79 -18.45 -10.70 17.61
C LYS A 79 -18.03 -10.14 16.26
N PHE A 80 -18.52 -10.78 15.19
CA PHE A 80 -18.26 -10.37 13.81
C PHE A 80 -19.57 -10.02 13.10
N SER A 81 -19.63 -8.83 12.50
CA SER A 81 -20.74 -8.40 11.64
C SER A 81 -20.18 -7.87 10.32
N TRP A 82 -20.84 -8.18 9.21
CA TRP A 82 -20.42 -7.69 7.90
C TRP A 82 -21.63 -7.21 7.09
N LYS A 83 -21.37 -6.31 6.15
CA LYS A 83 -22.35 -5.87 5.16
C LYS A 83 -21.67 -5.83 3.79
N VAL A 84 -22.31 -6.45 2.80
CA VAL A 84 -21.89 -6.38 1.39
C VAL A 84 -22.79 -5.37 0.68
N THR A 85 -22.18 -4.38 0.02
CA THR A 85 -22.93 -3.34 -0.69
C THR A 85 -22.23 -2.96 -2.00
N PRO A 86 -22.97 -2.61 -3.06
CA PRO A 86 -22.37 -2.04 -4.26
C PRO A 86 -21.67 -0.72 -3.94
N PHE A 87 -20.51 -0.50 -4.56
CA PHE A 87 -19.70 0.69 -4.34
C PHE A 87 -20.27 1.88 -5.09
N THR A 88 -21.25 2.53 -4.46
CA THR A 88 -21.76 3.84 -4.85
C THR A 88 -21.63 4.80 -3.68
N PRO A 89 -21.46 6.12 -3.90
CA PRO A 89 -21.21 7.05 -2.80
C PRO A 89 -22.33 7.08 -1.75
N THR A 90 -23.58 6.97 -2.19
CA THR A 90 -24.74 6.93 -1.29
C THR A 90 -24.80 5.62 -0.50
N ALA A 91 -24.71 4.47 -1.18
CA ALA A 91 -24.78 3.17 -0.50
C ALA A 91 -23.59 2.94 0.44
N PHE A 92 -22.41 3.45 0.10
CA PHE A 92 -21.23 3.45 0.96
C PHE A 92 -21.51 4.21 2.27
N MET A 93 -21.94 5.47 2.19
CA MET A 93 -22.17 6.30 3.37
C MET A 93 -23.28 5.74 4.26
N GLU A 94 -24.35 5.21 3.67
CA GLU A 94 -25.43 4.55 4.42
C GLU A 94 -24.93 3.30 5.14
N SER A 95 -24.17 2.45 4.44
CA SER A 95 -23.63 1.21 5.02
C SER A 95 -22.64 1.48 6.14
N VAL A 96 -21.81 2.52 6.01
CA VAL A 96 -20.90 2.94 7.07
C VAL A 96 -21.69 3.45 8.27
N ARG A 97 -22.71 4.31 8.07
CA ARG A 97 -23.53 4.85 9.16
C ARG A 97 -24.28 3.77 9.94
N GLU A 98 -24.82 2.76 9.27
CA GLU A 98 -25.47 1.61 9.94
C GLU A 98 -24.49 0.79 10.78
N MET A 99 -23.23 0.70 10.34
CA MET A 99 -22.20 -0.07 11.04
C MET A 99 -21.53 0.74 12.16
N MET A 100 -21.73 2.05 12.23
CA MET A 100 -21.31 2.88 13.36
C MET A 100 -22.20 2.62 14.60
N PRO A 101 -21.71 2.88 15.83
CA PRO A 101 -20.41 3.42 16.19
C PRO A 101 -19.27 2.39 16.10
N ALA A 102 -18.05 2.89 15.89
CA ALA A 102 -16.79 2.16 15.98
C ALA A 102 -15.72 3.08 16.58
N ASP A 103 -14.75 2.50 17.31
CA ASP A 103 -13.66 3.23 17.96
C ASP A 103 -12.53 3.56 16.98
N VAL A 104 -12.34 2.72 15.96
CA VAL A 104 -11.38 2.94 14.88
C VAL A 104 -11.91 2.40 13.56
N VAL A 105 -11.67 3.15 12.48
CA VAL A 105 -11.96 2.73 11.12
C VAL A 105 -10.66 2.39 10.41
N ILE A 106 -10.58 1.22 9.79
CA ILE A 106 -9.44 0.78 9.01
C ILE A 106 -9.85 0.62 7.56
N VAL A 107 -9.11 1.26 6.66
CA VAL A 107 -9.41 1.29 5.22
C VAL A 107 -8.39 0.43 4.47
N GLY A 108 -8.85 -0.63 3.83
CA GLY A 108 -8.07 -1.49 2.95
C GLY A 108 -7.88 -0.88 1.56
N LYS A 109 -8.22 -1.65 0.52
CA LYS A 109 -8.33 -1.14 -0.85
C LYS A 109 -9.62 -0.33 -0.95
N LEU A 110 -9.55 0.97 -1.23
CA LEU A 110 -10.71 1.83 -1.43
C LEU A 110 -10.37 2.89 -2.47
N ALA A 111 -11.16 2.98 -3.54
CA ALA A 111 -11.09 4.06 -4.51
C ALA A 111 -11.82 5.30 -3.96
N LEU A 112 -11.14 6.43 -3.82
CA LEU A 112 -11.73 7.66 -3.26
C LEU A 112 -12.38 8.53 -4.33
N GLU A 113 -12.05 8.32 -5.61
CA GLU A 113 -12.53 9.12 -6.73
C GLU A 113 -14.05 9.22 -6.79
N PRO A 114 -14.83 8.11 -6.63
CA PRO A 114 -16.28 8.19 -6.64
C PRO A 114 -16.84 8.94 -5.42
N LEU A 115 -16.12 8.96 -4.30
CA LEU A 115 -16.56 9.60 -3.06
C LEU A 115 -16.35 11.12 -3.05
N ALA A 116 -15.65 11.66 -4.05
CA ALA A 116 -15.43 13.09 -4.19
C ALA A 116 -16.75 13.88 -4.29
N GLU A 117 -17.80 13.29 -4.86
CA GLU A 117 -19.16 13.88 -4.92
C GLU A 117 -19.76 14.14 -3.53
N LYS A 118 -19.36 13.35 -2.53
CA LYS A 118 -19.77 13.52 -1.13
C LYS A 118 -18.79 14.37 -0.33
N GLY A 119 -17.83 15.02 -1.00
CA GLY A 119 -16.81 15.86 -0.37
C GLY A 119 -15.64 15.08 0.25
N ILE A 120 -15.52 13.77 -0.01
CA ILE A 120 -14.44 12.93 0.50
C ILE A 120 -13.40 12.79 -0.60
N LYS A 121 -12.29 13.54 -0.49
CA LYS A 121 -11.17 13.49 -1.43
C LYS A 121 -9.97 12.75 -0.85
N HIS A 122 -9.81 12.83 0.46
CA HIS A 122 -8.74 12.21 1.21
C HIS A 122 -9.29 11.34 2.36
N LEU A 123 -8.46 10.45 2.92
CA LEU A 123 -8.85 9.60 4.05
C LEU A 123 -9.14 10.45 5.31
N GLU A 124 -8.48 11.60 5.43
CA GLU A 124 -8.70 12.57 6.49
C GLU A 124 -10.13 13.13 6.46
N ASP A 125 -10.70 13.37 5.27
CA ASP A 125 -12.09 13.82 5.11
C ASP A 125 -13.07 12.77 5.63
N LEU A 126 -12.75 11.49 5.47
CA LEU A 126 -13.53 10.39 6.02
C LEU A 126 -13.46 10.39 7.56
N SER A 127 -12.29 10.68 8.14
CA SER A 127 -12.13 10.77 9.59
C SER A 127 -12.97 11.90 10.18
N ILE A 128 -13.00 13.06 9.51
CA ILE A 128 -13.85 14.20 9.88
C ILE A 128 -15.32 13.81 9.76
N SER A 129 -15.73 13.23 8.63
CA SER A 129 -17.13 12.87 8.37
C SER A 129 -17.66 11.82 9.34
N LEU A 130 -16.82 10.90 9.82
CA LEU A 130 -17.22 9.84 10.75
C LEU A 130 -16.97 10.21 12.22
N SER A 131 -16.27 11.33 12.48
CA SER A 131 -15.81 11.73 13.82
C SER A 131 -15.06 10.60 14.53
N CYS A 132 -14.29 9.82 13.77
CA CYS A 132 -13.62 8.60 14.22
C CYS A 132 -12.23 8.52 13.55
N PRO A 133 -11.18 8.05 14.24
CA PRO A 133 -9.87 7.88 13.63
C PRO A 133 -9.91 6.87 12.48
N VAL A 134 -9.46 7.31 11.30
CA VAL A 134 -9.34 6.47 10.09
C VAL A 134 -7.88 6.15 9.84
N LEU A 135 -7.57 4.86 9.67
CA LEU A 135 -6.22 4.36 9.41
C LEU A 135 -6.19 3.53 8.12
N PRO A 136 -5.20 3.73 7.24
CA PRO A 136 -5.02 2.83 6.10
C PRO A 136 -4.42 1.50 6.57
N ALA A 137 -4.99 0.38 6.12
CA ALA A 137 -4.54 -0.97 6.46
C ALA A 137 -3.09 -1.23 6.00
N ARG A 138 -2.62 -0.53 4.96
CA ARG A 138 -1.23 -0.56 4.50
C ARG A 138 -0.24 -0.12 5.58
N SER A 139 -0.63 0.79 6.47
CA SER A 139 0.22 1.20 7.60
C SER A 139 0.33 0.13 8.69
N LEU A 140 -0.58 -0.85 8.71
CA LEU A 140 -0.60 -1.94 9.68
C LEU A 140 0.14 -3.18 9.17
N ILE A 141 0.12 -3.39 7.85
CA ILE A 141 0.99 -4.37 7.20
C ILE A 141 2.40 -3.80 7.23
N LYS A 142 3.24 -4.27 8.16
CA LYS A 142 4.68 -4.09 8.02
C LYS A 142 5.06 -4.71 6.67
N GLU A 143 5.39 -3.89 5.67
CA GLU A 143 6.17 -4.36 4.54
C GLU A 143 7.41 -5.00 5.15
N LYS A 144 7.46 -6.32 5.15
CA LYS A 144 8.73 -7.04 5.23
C LYS A 144 9.45 -6.71 3.94
N SER A 145 10.01 -5.50 3.82
CA SER A 145 11.21 -5.34 3.01
C SER A 145 12.17 -6.36 3.60
N SER A 146 12.43 -7.43 2.87
CA SER A 146 13.21 -8.52 3.44
C SER A 146 14.56 -7.90 3.77
N THR A 147 15.00 -8.01 5.01
CA THR A 147 16.30 -7.47 5.44
C THR A 147 17.41 -7.97 4.48
N GLY A 148 17.23 -9.15 3.89
CA GLY A 148 18.08 -9.68 2.82
C GLY A 148 18.07 -8.89 1.51
N GLN A 149 16.94 -8.32 1.07
CA GLN A 149 16.86 -7.49 -0.13
C GLN A 149 17.49 -6.10 0.07
N ILE A 150 17.35 -5.53 1.28
CA ILE A 150 18.04 -4.27 1.64
C ILE A 150 19.55 -4.52 1.75
N LEU A 151 19.95 -5.60 2.42
CA LEU A 151 21.35 -5.99 2.58
C LEU A 151 22.02 -6.33 1.24
N SER A 152 21.33 -7.04 0.33
CA SER A 152 21.88 -7.38 -0.98
C SER A 152 22.08 -6.14 -1.86
N ARG A 153 21.12 -5.19 -1.84
CA ARG A 153 21.29 -3.88 -2.49
C ARG A 153 22.45 -3.10 -1.88
N MET A 154 22.57 -3.06 -0.54
CA MET A 154 23.65 -2.37 0.15
C MET A 154 25.02 -2.98 -0.18
N LEU A 155 25.14 -4.31 -0.24
CA LEU A 155 26.37 -5.00 -0.67
C LEU A 155 26.72 -4.70 -2.13
N LEU A 156 25.73 -4.70 -3.02
CA LEU A 156 25.95 -4.46 -4.45
C LEU A 156 26.40 -3.01 -4.71
N PHE A 157 25.74 -2.02 -4.11
CA PHE A 157 26.12 -0.62 -4.23
C PHE A 157 27.40 -0.29 -3.45
N GLY A 158 27.66 -0.95 -2.31
CA GLY A 158 28.91 -0.82 -1.56
C GLY A 158 30.11 -1.37 -2.34
N ALA A 159 29.98 -2.54 -2.95
CA ALA A 159 31.00 -3.12 -3.82
C ALA A 159 31.23 -2.27 -5.09
N ALA A 160 30.15 -1.76 -5.70
CA ALA A 160 30.25 -0.83 -6.82
C ALA A 160 30.97 0.47 -6.44
N SER A 161 30.64 1.04 -5.27
CA SER A 161 31.31 2.25 -4.75
C SER A 161 32.80 1.99 -4.48
N ALA A 162 33.16 0.84 -3.91
CA ALA A 162 34.55 0.47 -3.69
C ALA A 162 35.30 0.26 -5.03
N GLY A 163 34.66 -0.38 -6.01
CA GLY A 163 35.23 -0.56 -7.36
C GLY A 163 35.47 0.77 -8.07
N ILE A 164 34.56 1.73 -7.92
CA ILE A 164 34.73 3.09 -8.44
C ILE A 164 35.89 3.79 -7.71
N TYR A 165 35.95 3.74 -6.38
CA TYR A 165 36.96 4.45 -5.60
C TYR A 165 38.38 3.88 -5.77
N PHE A 166 38.54 2.55 -5.78
CA PHE A 166 39.86 1.91 -5.89
C PHE A 166 40.27 1.62 -7.34
N GLY A 167 39.31 1.43 -8.25
CA GLY A 167 39.59 1.12 -9.65
C GLY A 167 39.51 2.34 -10.55
N PHE A 168 38.38 3.07 -10.53
CA PHE A 168 38.13 4.14 -11.49
C PHE A 168 38.87 5.44 -11.15
N PHE A 169 38.86 5.88 -9.89
CA PHE A 169 39.51 7.15 -9.48
C PHE A 169 41.01 7.22 -9.79
N PRO A 170 41.83 6.18 -9.54
CA PRO A 170 43.25 6.20 -9.92
C PRO A 170 43.48 6.25 -11.44
N LEU A 171 42.49 5.85 -12.23
CA LEU A 171 42.52 5.86 -13.69
C LEU A 171 41.94 7.15 -14.30
N LEU A 172 41.24 7.99 -13.51
CA LEU A 172 40.69 9.26 -13.96
C LEU A 172 41.78 10.22 -14.46
N ASP A 173 42.94 10.30 -13.81
CA ASP A 173 44.02 11.18 -14.30
C ASP A 173 44.57 10.74 -15.65
N LYS A 174 44.65 9.42 -15.90
CA LYS A 174 45.07 8.87 -17.20
C LYS A 174 44.00 9.08 -18.27
N LEU A 175 42.73 8.87 -17.92
CA LEU A 175 41.59 9.09 -18.81
C LEU A 175 41.44 10.57 -19.17
N ASN A 176 41.48 11.46 -18.18
CA ASN A 176 41.38 12.90 -18.37
C ASN A 176 42.49 13.41 -19.30
N LYS A 177 43.73 12.91 -19.13
CA LYS A 177 44.84 13.23 -20.04
C LYS A 177 44.59 12.75 -21.48
N ILE A 178 44.00 11.57 -21.67
CA ILE A 178 43.64 11.04 -22.99
C ILE A 178 42.50 11.86 -23.63
N VAL A 179 41.49 12.23 -22.86
CA VAL A 179 40.34 13.01 -23.35
C VAL A 179 40.75 14.43 -23.73
N TYR A 180 41.56 15.10 -22.90
CA TYR A 180 42.12 16.42 -23.24
C TYR A 180 43.03 16.37 -24.48
N MET A 181 43.73 15.25 -24.72
CA MET A 181 44.60 15.11 -25.90
C MET A 181 43.88 14.67 -27.17
N LYS A 182 42.78 13.91 -27.09
CA LYS A 182 42.06 13.39 -28.28
C LYS A 182 40.86 14.24 -28.70
N GLY A 183 40.37 15.15 -27.86
CA GLY A 183 39.33 16.12 -28.22
C GLY A 183 37.97 15.51 -28.59
N GLY A 184 37.64 14.33 -28.04
CA GLY A 184 36.41 13.61 -28.36
C GLY A 184 35.20 14.06 -27.52
N VAL A 185 34.13 14.50 -28.17
CA VAL A 185 32.86 14.91 -27.51
C VAL A 185 32.21 13.76 -26.73
N LEU A 186 32.30 12.52 -27.25
CA LEU A 186 31.75 11.32 -26.59
C LEU A 186 32.49 10.97 -25.30
N ASP A 187 33.81 11.17 -25.26
CA ASP A 187 34.62 10.88 -24.08
C ASP A 187 34.37 11.92 -22.97
N ALA A 188 34.16 13.19 -23.34
CA ALA A 188 33.75 14.24 -22.42
C ALA A 188 32.35 13.98 -21.82
N LEU A 189 31.41 13.50 -22.64
CA LEU A 189 30.07 13.08 -22.18
C LEU A 189 30.14 11.88 -21.22
N ALA A 190 30.98 10.88 -21.52
CA ALA A 190 31.19 9.74 -20.63
C ALA A 190 31.75 10.17 -19.27
N LEU A 191 32.71 11.09 -19.25
CA LEU A 191 33.22 11.70 -18.01
C LEU A 191 32.12 12.46 -17.25
N MET A 192 31.31 13.27 -17.92
CA MET A 192 30.20 13.98 -17.26
C MET A 192 29.16 13.02 -16.66
N LEU A 193 28.88 11.89 -17.31
CA LEU A 193 27.97 10.86 -16.82
C LEU A 193 28.50 10.08 -15.61
N THR A 194 29.82 10.05 -15.40
CA THR A 194 30.37 9.35 -14.24
C THR A 194 29.96 10.01 -12.92
N VAL A 195 29.83 11.33 -12.88
CA VAL A 195 29.44 12.10 -11.68
C VAL A 195 28.04 11.71 -11.17
N PRO A 196 26.95 11.73 -11.97
CA PRO A 196 25.63 11.29 -11.52
C PRO A 196 25.59 9.80 -11.19
N ILE A 197 26.36 8.94 -11.88
CA ILE A 197 26.43 7.51 -11.57
C ILE A 197 27.08 7.26 -10.20
N VAL A 198 28.19 7.95 -9.89
CA VAL A 198 28.84 7.88 -8.58
C VAL A 198 27.91 8.41 -7.49
N ALA A 199 27.29 9.56 -7.71
CA ALA A 199 26.36 10.16 -6.76
C ALA A 199 25.15 9.26 -6.50
N TYR A 200 24.58 8.64 -7.54
CA TYR A 200 23.47 7.69 -7.42
C TYR A 200 23.88 6.41 -6.68
N THR A 201 25.06 5.87 -6.97
CA THR A 201 25.59 4.66 -6.32
C THR A 201 25.82 4.88 -4.83
N TYR A 202 26.41 6.02 -4.48
CA TYR A 202 26.65 6.39 -3.09
C TYR A 202 25.34 6.71 -2.36
N GLY A 203 24.45 7.49 -2.98
CA GLY A 203 23.12 7.81 -2.44
C GLY A 203 22.32 6.54 -2.14
N SER A 204 22.25 5.62 -3.10
CA SER A 204 21.56 4.34 -2.96
C SER A 204 22.15 3.44 -1.86
N PHE A 205 23.47 3.49 -1.64
CA PHE A 205 24.12 2.81 -0.51
C PHE A 205 23.72 3.44 0.83
N THR A 206 23.79 4.77 0.93
CA THR A 206 23.46 5.49 2.16
C THR A 206 21.99 5.40 2.53
N GLU A 207 21.08 5.31 1.56
CA GLU A 207 19.65 5.10 1.78
C GLU A 207 19.36 3.71 2.39
N GLY A 208 20.24 2.73 2.15
CA GLY A 208 20.15 1.41 2.77
C GLY A 208 20.38 1.42 4.29
N ILE A 209 21.16 2.36 4.82
CA ILE A 209 21.58 2.40 6.23
C ILE A 209 20.40 2.76 7.16
N PRO A 210 19.62 3.83 6.94
CA PRO A 210 18.41 4.13 7.72
C PRO A 210 17.38 3.00 7.64
N LYS A 211 17.21 2.38 6.46
CA LYS A 211 16.29 1.27 6.24
C LYS A 211 16.67 0.03 7.01
N LEU A 212 17.97 -0.28 7.09
CA LEU A 212 18.49 -1.46 7.80
C LEU A 212 18.46 -1.26 9.32
N LEU A 213 18.65 -0.03 9.79
CA LEU A 213 18.56 0.34 11.21
C LEU A 213 17.12 0.61 11.67
N GLY A 214 16.14 0.58 10.76
CA GLY A 214 14.73 0.88 11.07
C GLY A 214 14.50 2.33 11.53
N LEU A 215 15.39 3.25 11.15
CA LEU A 215 15.41 4.64 11.61
C LEU A 215 14.57 5.59 10.74
N GLU A 216 13.87 5.07 9.72
CA GLU A 216 13.00 5.92 8.90
C GLU A 216 11.77 6.36 9.70
N LYS A 217 11.80 7.62 10.15
CA LYS A 217 10.58 8.45 10.13
C LYS A 217 10.20 8.59 8.66
N SER A 218 9.01 8.11 8.31
CA SER A 218 8.37 8.34 7.02
C SER A 218 8.42 9.83 6.67
N VAL A 219 9.39 10.24 5.86
CA VAL A 219 9.33 11.51 5.14
C VAL A 219 8.52 11.20 3.89
N LYS A 220 7.22 11.49 3.98
CA LYS A 220 6.29 11.50 2.86
C LYS A 220 6.83 12.46 1.78
N HIS A 221 7.04 11.95 0.58
CA HIS A 221 7.01 12.73 -0.66
C HIS A 221 5.97 12.10 -1.59
#